data_AF-A0A967URI9-F1
#
_entry.id   AF-A0A967URI9-F1
#
_cell.length_a   1.000
_cell.length_b   1.000
_cell.length_c   1.000
_cell.angle_alpha   90.00
_cell.angle_beta   90.00
_cell.angle_gamma   90.00
#
_symmetry.space_group_name_H-M   'P 1'
#
loop_
_entity.id
_entity.type
_entity.pdbx_description
1 polymer ?
#
loop_
_entity_poly.entity_id
_entity_poly.type
_entity_poly.pdbx_seq_one_letter_code
_entity_poly.pdbx_strand_id
1 'polypeptide(L)' 'VVVENIYRHVQGGKARVAAARDGINEVAVPVTASTLTTLAAFAPIIFMPGIVGEFMSYLPETLI' A
#
# COMPACT_ATOMS: atom_id res chain seq x y z
N VAL A 1 10.81 -0.33 2.38
CA VAL A 1 10.07 0.54 3.34
C VAL A 1 9.78 -0.10 4.70
N VAL A 2 8.87 -1.09 4.85
CA VAL A 2 8.52 -1.63 6.19
C VAL A 2 9.70 -2.32 6.89
N VAL A 3 10.33 -3.30 6.23
CA VAL A 3 11.48 -4.03 6.79
C VAL A 3 12.65 -3.10 7.12
N GLU A 4 12.88 -2.13 6.26
CA GLU A 4 13.94 -1.13 6.38
C GLU A 4 13.71 -0.20 7.58
N ASN A 5 12.45 0.16 7.85
CA ASN A 5 12.09 0.94 9.02
C ASN A 5 12.26 0.14 10.31
N ILE A 6 11.84 -1.13 10.33
CA ILE A 6 12.06 -2.04 11.47
C ILE A 6 13.55 -2.24 11.72
N TYR A 7 14.34 -2.45 10.66
CA TYR A 7 15.78 -2.65 10.77
C TYR A 7 16.49 -1.43 11.35
N ARG A 8 16.04 -0.22 11.00
CA ARG A 8 16.53 1.04 11.59
C ARG A 8 16.31 1.08 13.10
N HIS A 9 15.14 0.65 13.58
CA HIS A 9 14.84 0.56 15.02
C HIS A 9 15.70 -0.50 15.73
N VAL A 10 15.97 -1.63 15.07
CA VAL A 10 16.89 -2.67 15.60
C VAL A 10 18.33 -2.14 15.69
N GLN A 11 18.81 -1.43 14.67
CA GLN A 11 20.14 -0.78 14.70
C GLN A 11 20.24 0.30 15.79
N GLY A 12 19.13 0.95 16.13
CA GLY A 12 19.01 1.86 17.27
C GLY A 12 18.99 1.18 18.65
N GLY A 13 19.16 -0.14 18.72
CA GLY A 13 19.27 -0.90 19.97
C GLY A 13 17.94 -1.43 20.53
N LYS A 14 16.81 -1.27 19.83
CA LYS A 14 15.53 -1.83 20.28
C LYS A 14 15.50 -3.34 20.11
N ALA A 15 14.89 -4.04 21.08
CA ALA A 15 14.59 -5.46 20.96
C ALA A 15 13.69 -5.73 19.74
N ARG A 16 13.91 -6.86 19.05
CA ARG A 16 13.27 -7.19 17.76
C ARG A 16 11.74 -6.99 17.73
N VAL A 17 11.05 -7.41 18.80
CA VAL A 17 9.58 -7.29 18.89
C VAL A 17 9.14 -5.84 19.06
N ALA A 18 9.87 -5.05 19.86
CA ALA A 18 9.59 -3.62 20.03
C ALA A 18 9.87 -2.84 18.74
N ALA A 19 11.01 -3.13 18.09
CA ALA A 19 11.37 -2.54 16.80
C ALA A 19 10.34 -2.83 15.71
N ALA A 20 9.77 -4.04 15.68
CA ALA A 20 8.71 -4.40 14.75
C ALA A 20 7.42 -3.61 15.00
N ARG A 21 7.00 -3.47 16.27
CA ARG A 21 5.81 -2.69 16.63
C ARG A 21 5.94 -1.22 16.25
N ASP A 22 7.04 -0.59 16.65
CA ASP A 22 7.28 0.83 16.37
C ASP A 22 7.46 1.07 14.87
N GLY A 23 8.26 0.21 14.22
CA GLY A 23 8.53 0.30 12.80
C GLY A 23 7.26 0.17 11.94
N ILE A 24 6.30 -0.67 12.34
CA ILE A 24 4.99 -0.80 11.68
C ILE A 24 4.12 0.45 11.93
N ASN A 25 4.05 0.94 13.16
CA ASN A 25 3.20 2.10 13.50
C ASN A 25 3.60 3.37 12.72
N GLU A 26 4.90 3.57 12.47
CA GLU A 26 5.39 4.71 11.70
C GLU A 26 5.06 4.64 10.20
N VAL A 27 4.97 3.43 9.63
CA VAL A 27 4.76 3.23 8.18
C VAL A 27 3.33 2.85 7.81
N ALA A 28 2.48 2.49 8.77
CA ALA A 28 1.12 2.04 8.51
C ALA A 28 0.27 3.09 7.76
N VAL A 29 0.32 4.35 8.21
CA VAL A 29 -0.40 5.47 7.57
C VAL A 29 0.09 5.71 6.14
N PRO A 30 1.40 5.95 5.88
CA PRO A 30 1.85 6.24 4.52
C PRO A 30 1.70 5.05 3.57
N VAL A 31 1.88 3.81 4.03
CA VAL A 31 1.67 2.61 3.18
C VAL A 31 0.19 2.51 2.78
N THR A 32 -0.72 2.66 3.74
CA THR A 32 -2.17 2.61 3.46
C THR A 32 -2.59 3.74 2.53
N ALA A 33 -2.08 4.96 2.74
CA ALA A 33 -2.35 6.09 1.87
C ALA A 33 -1.84 5.87 0.43
N SER A 34 -0.65 5.27 0.28
CA SER A 34 -0.11 4.91 -1.03
C SER A 34 -1.01 3.89 -1.74
N THR A 35 -1.43 2.83 -1.05
CA THR A 35 -2.34 1.83 -1.61
C THR A 35 -3.67 2.49 -2.01
N LEU A 36 -4.27 3.30 -1.13
CA LEU A 36 -5.50 4.03 -1.44
C LEU A 36 -5.36 4.98 -2.63
N THR A 37 -4.21 5.62 -2.80
CA THR A 37 -3.95 6.50 -3.95
C THR A 37 -3.93 5.71 -5.25
N THR A 38 -3.30 4.53 -5.24
CA THR A 38 -3.35 3.60 -6.37
C THR A 38 -4.79 3.17 -6.66
N LEU A 39 -5.55 2.76 -5.65
CA LEU A 39 -6.97 2.43 -5.81
C LEU A 39 -7.76 3.60 -6.41
N ALA A 40 -7.58 4.81 -5.88
CA ALA A 40 -8.28 6.01 -6.34
C ALA A 40 -7.96 6.39 -7.79
N ALA A 41 -6.73 6.13 -8.25
CA ALA A 41 -6.34 6.40 -9.64
C ALA A 41 -7.03 5.45 -10.63
N PHE A 42 -7.27 4.19 -10.25
CA PHE A 42 -7.87 3.18 -11.12
C PHE A 42 -9.39 3.00 -10.91
N ALA A 43 -9.94 3.44 -9.78
CA ALA A 43 -11.37 3.34 -9.47
C ALA A 43 -12.30 3.93 -10.55
N PRO A 44 -12.01 5.07 -11.20
CA PRO A 44 -12.88 5.63 -12.23
C PRO A 44 -13.09 4.71 -13.44
N ILE A 45 -12.12 3.85 -13.74
CA ILE A 45 -12.14 2.97 -14.92
C ILE A 45 -13.23 1.91 -14.78
N ILE A 46 -13.49 1.43 -13.55
CA ILE A 46 -14.52 0.43 -13.24
C ILE A 46 -15.92 0.93 -13.63
N PHE A 47 -16.16 2.25 -13.55
CA PHE A 47 -17.47 2.86 -13.84
C PHE A 47 -17.63 3.30 -15.29
N MET A 48 -16.62 3.06 -16.16
CA MET A 48 -16.66 3.49 -17.56
C MET A 48 -17.61 2.60 -18.38
N PRO A 49 -18.57 3.17 -19.12
CA PRO A 49 -19.50 2.40 -19.94
C PRO A 49 -18.90 1.98 -21.30
N GLY A 50 -19.45 0.90 -21.87
CA GLY A 50 -19.13 0.42 -23.22
C GLY A 50 -18.02 -0.63 -23.27
N ILE A 51 -17.78 -1.18 -24.47
CA ILE A 51 -16.82 -2.28 -24.71
C ILE A 51 -15.40 -1.92 -24.25
N VAL A 52 -15.00 -0.65 -24.41
CA VAL A 52 -13.69 -0.16 -23.95
C VAL A 52 -13.61 -0.17 -22.41
N GLY A 53 -14.71 0.16 -21.72
CA GLY A 53 -14.78 0.09 -20.26
C GLY A 53 -14.69 -1.34 -19.72
N GLU A 54 -15.41 -2.29 -20.33
CA GLU A 54 -15.33 -3.73 -19.98
C GLU A 54 -13.92 -4.30 -20.18
N PHE A 55 -13.19 -3.87 -21.20
CA PHE A 55 -11.82 -4.31 -21.40
C PHE A 55 -10.85 -3.63 -20.41
N MET A 56 -11.07 -2.36 -20.09
CA MET A 56 -10.22 -1.60 -19.18
C MET A 56 -10.44 -1.96 -17.71
N SER A 57 -11.59 -2.51 -17.32
CA SER A 57 -11.87 -2.93 -15.93
C SER A 57 -10.99 -4.08 -15.44
N TYR A 58 -10.42 -4.89 -16.33
CA TYR A 58 -9.46 -5.94 -15.97
C TYR A 58 -8.17 -5.38 -15.34
N LEU A 59 -7.79 -4.13 -15.66
CA LEU A 59 -6.59 -3.50 -15.09
C LEU A 59 -6.72 -3.21 -13.59
N PRO A 60 -7.78 -2.53 -13.10
CA PRO A 60 -8.02 -2.42 -11.67
C PRO A 60 -8.24 -3.79 -11.01
N GLU A 61 -9.05 -4.69 -11.57
CA GLU A 61 -9.37 -5.96 -10.93
C GLU A 61 -8.15 -6.85 -10.64
N THR A 62 -7.13 -6.80 -11.50
CA THR A 62 -5.90 -7.58 -11.30
C THR A 62 -4.92 -6.95 -10.32
N LEU A 63 -5.08 -5.66 -10.05
CA LEU A 63 -4.14 -4.85 -9.27
C LEU A 63 -4.57 -4.67 -7.80
N ILE A 64 -5.87 -4.85 -7.53
CA ILE A 64 -6.52 -4.78 -6.21
C ILE A 64 -6.53 -6.16 -5.56
#